data_AF-A0A9D4VCC5-F1
#
_entry.id   AF-A0A9D4VCC5-F1
#
_cell.length_a   1.000
_cell.length_b   1.000
_cell.length_c   1.000
_cell.angle_alpha   90.00
_cell.angle_beta   90.00
_cell.angle_gamma   90.00
#
_symmetry.space_group_name_H-M   'P 1'
#
loop_
_entity.id
_entity.type
_entity.pdbx_description
1 polymer ?
#
loop_
_entity_poly.entity_id
_entity_poly.type
_entity_poly.pdbx_seq_one_letter_code
_entity_poly.pdbx_strand_id
1 'polypeptide(L)'
;MEAMSGTRVQILYVTDVYTGTGKGKPDYLETVDAYSLIIHRLPVNHLEDELHHIGWNACSSCYGDASVQRQFLILPSLVSSIVYVVDTAKNPKAPILHKVVEPQEVVTKTGIAYPNTSHCLVDGTIMISCLDDKDSNAERAGFLLLNPDFDV
;
A
#
# COMPACT_ATOMS: atom_id res chain seq x y z
N MET A 1 10.72 8.65 22.53
CA MET A 1 11.06 10.08 22.30
C MET A 1 12.01 10.27 21.12
N GLU A 2 12.81 9.28 20.72
CA GLU A 2 13.74 9.39 19.57
C GLU A 2 13.07 9.70 18.21
N ALA A 3 11.84 9.22 17.99
CA ALA A 3 11.08 9.54 16.77
C ALA A 3 10.87 11.06 16.58
N MET A 4 10.78 11.83 17.67
CA MET A 4 10.60 13.29 17.61
C MET A 4 11.87 14.05 17.21
N SER A 5 13.04 13.45 17.40
CA SER A 5 14.34 14.01 16.98
C SER A 5 14.74 13.62 15.56
N GLY A 6 13.88 12.88 14.84
CA GLY A 6 14.12 12.50 13.45
C GLY A 6 14.23 13.70 12.52
N THR A 7 14.82 13.47 11.35
CA THR A 7 14.87 14.50 10.30
C THR A 7 13.45 14.88 9.88
N ARG A 8 13.22 16.17 9.65
CA ARG A 8 11.91 16.66 9.17
C ARG A 8 11.53 15.97 7.87
N VAL A 9 10.27 15.55 7.78
CA VAL A 9 9.68 14.96 6.57
C VAL A 9 9.89 15.91 5.39
N GLN A 10 10.43 15.38 4.30
CA GLN A 10 10.69 16.14 3.06
C GLN A 10 9.68 15.84 1.95
N ILE A 11 8.97 14.70 2.07
CA ILE A 11 8.07 14.17 1.05
C ILE A 11 6.85 13.56 1.75
N LEU A 12 5.67 13.81 1.21
CA LEU A 12 4.41 13.17 1.55
C LEU A 12 3.92 12.37 0.34
N TYR A 13 3.46 11.15 0.58
CA TYR A 13 2.81 10.32 -0.43
C TYR A 13 1.31 10.29 -0.14
N VAL A 14 0.49 10.54 -1.16
CA VAL A 14 -0.97 10.67 -1.05
C VAL A 14 -1.63 9.80 -2.12
N THR A 15 -2.67 9.06 -1.74
CA THR A 15 -3.51 8.34 -2.70
C THR A 15 -4.59 9.27 -3.23
N ASP A 16 -4.71 9.34 -4.55
CA ASP A 16 -5.72 10.12 -5.25
C ASP A 16 -6.64 9.21 -6.05
N VAL A 17 -7.95 9.42 -5.91
CA VAL A 17 -8.98 8.50 -6.38
C VAL A 17 -9.83 9.15 -7.47
N TYR A 18 -9.85 8.53 -8.64
CA TYR A 18 -10.81 8.79 -9.71
C TYR A 18 -11.95 7.79 -9.75
N THR A 19 -11.79 6.61 -9.15
CA THR A 19 -12.86 5.61 -8.96
C THR A 19 -14.13 6.29 -8.43
N GLY A 20 -15.27 6.00 -9.06
CA GLY A 20 -16.56 6.63 -8.70
C GLY A 20 -16.78 8.08 -9.17
N THR A 21 -15.78 8.76 -9.76
CA THR A 21 -15.94 10.14 -10.28
C THR A 21 -16.46 10.22 -11.72
N GLY A 22 -16.53 9.08 -12.43
CA GLY A 22 -16.95 9.01 -13.84
C GLY A 22 -15.91 9.49 -14.86
N LYS A 23 -14.67 9.79 -14.42
CA LYS A 23 -13.60 10.29 -15.30
C LYS A 23 -12.94 9.21 -16.16
N GLY A 24 -13.12 7.92 -15.85
CA GLY A 24 -12.53 6.81 -16.59
C GLY A 24 -11.00 6.84 -16.64
N LYS A 25 -10.38 7.18 -15.50
CA LYS A 25 -8.92 7.27 -15.34
C LYS A 25 -8.48 6.42 -14.15
N PRO A 26 -7.27 5.86 -14.18
CA PRO A 26 -6.75 5.10 -13.05
C PRO A 26 -6.48 6.03 -11.87
N ASP A 27 -6.67 5.51 -10.67
CA ASP A 27 -6.19 6.13 -9.44
C ASP A 27 -4.66 6.31 -9.49
N TYR A 28 -4.10 7.12 -8.61
CA TYR A 28 -2.65 7.34 -8.62
C TYR A 28 -2.08 7.66 -7.24
N LEU A 29 -0.79 7.39 -7.09
CA LEU A 29 0.00 7.87 -5.97
C LEU A 29 0.64 9.21 -6.32
N GLU A 30 0.29 10.23 -5.57
CA GLU A 30 0.87 11.57 -5.65
C GLU A 30 2.04 11.72 -4.69
N THR A 31 3.11 12.36 -5.15
CA THR A 31 4.28 12.71 -4.33
C THR A 31 4.33 14.22 -4.17
N VAL A 32 4.23 14.68 -2.93
CA VAL A 32 4.20 16.10 -2.56
C VAL A 32 5.45 16.45 -1.76
N ASP A 33 6.13 17.55 -2.09
CA ASP A 33 7.32 17.98 -1.37
C ASP A 33 7.01 18.86 -0.14
N ALA A 34 8.04 19.23 0.61
CA ALA A 34 7.94 20.08 1.81
C ALA A 34 7.41 21.50 1.54
N TYR A 35 7.30 21.92 0.27
CA TYR A 35 6.73 23.21 -0.15
C TYR A 35 5.30 23.07 -0.66
N SER A 36 4.66 21.90 -0.42
CA SER A 36 3.30 21.60 -0.88
C SER A 36 3.17 21.57 -2.40
N LEU A 37 4.26 21.28 -3.12
CA LEU A 37 4.24 21.10 -4.56
C LEU A 37 4.08 19.63 -4.93
N ILE A 38 3.20 19.38 -5.89
CA ILE A 38 3.04 18.07 -6.51
C ILE A 38 4.22 17.87 -7.46
N ILE A 39 5.13 16.98 -7.09
CA ILE A 39 6.41 16.76 -7.80
C ILE A 39 6.39 15.49 -8.66
N HIS A 40 5.46 14.56 -8.39
CA HIS A 40 5.31 13.35 -9.18
C HIS A 40 3.92 12.73 -9.01
N ARG A 41 3.47 12.00 -10.04
CA ARG A 41 2.27 11.16 -10.02
C ARG A 41 2.58 9.81 -10.63
N LEU A 42 2.28 8.75 -9.91
CA LEU A 42 2.38 7.37 -10.36
C LEU A 42 0.97 6.79 -10.51
N PRO A 43 0.39 6.74 -11.72
CA PRO A 43 -0.88 6.07 -11.94
C PRO A 43 -0.74 4.56 -11.71
N VAL A 44 -1.78 3.95 -11.15
CA VAL A 44 -1.90 2.49 -11.11
C VAL A 44 -2.37 1.97 -12.47
N ASN A 45 -2.29 0.66 -12.66
CA ASN A 45 -2.47 0.05 -13.97
C ASN A 45 -3.93 -0.31 -14.30
N HIS A 46 -4.84 -0.23 -13.31
CA HIS A 46 -6.24 -0.60 -13.48
C HIS A 46 -7.18 0.57 -13.20
N LEU A 47 -8.39 0.48 -13.76
CA LEU A 47 -9.47 1.43 -13.53
C LEU A 47 -10.36 0.91 -12.41
N GLU A 48 -10.99 1.83 -11.68
CA GLU A 48 -11.96 1.52 -10.63
C GLU A 48 -11.39 0.63 -9.50
N ASP A 49 -10.10 0.84 -9.17
CA ASP A 49 -9.39 0.14 -8.10
C ASP A 49 -9.83 0.57 -6.69
N GLU A 50 -10.14 1.86 -6.55
CA GLU A 50 -10.30 2.57 -5.28
C GLU A 50 -9.09 2.43 -4.36
N LEU A 51 -7.98 3.13 -4.69
CA LEU A 51 -6.88 3.31 -3.74
C LEU A 51 -7.40 3.96 -2.45
N HIS A 52 -7.26 3.30 -1.31
CA HIS A 52 -7.94 3.76 -0.09
C HIS A 52 -6.96 4.19 1.02
N HIS A 53 -6.12 3.27 1.49
CA HIS A 53 -5.09 3.55 2.49
C HIS A 53 -3.68 3.31 1.93
N ILE A 54 -2.68 3.77 2.68
CA ILE A 54 -1.27 3.57 2.38
C ILE A 54 -0.49 3.24 3.64
N GLY A 55 0.42 2.28 3.56
CA GLY A 55 1.35 1.92 4.63
C GLY A 55 2.76 1.65 4.11
N TRP A 56 3.65 1.30 5.03
CA TRP A 56 5.04 0.94 4.72
C TRP A 56 5.28 -0.54 4.99
N ASN A 57 6.14 -1.17 4.18
CA ASN A 57 6.56 -2.56 4.39
C ASN A 57 7.25 -2.76 5.74
N ALA A 58 7.94 -1.72 6.22
CA ALA A 58 8.67 -1.75 7.47
C ALA A 58 8.61 -0.40 8.17
N CYS A 59 8.74 -0.44 9.49
CA CYS A 59 8.68 0.74 10.34
C CYS A 59 9.51 0.52 11.60
N SER A 60 9.35 1.37 12.62
CA SER A 60 10.10 1.25 13.87
C SER A 60 9.80 -0.04 14.65
N SER A 61 8.76 -0.81 14.29
CA SER A 61 8.53 -2.14 14.86
C SER A 61 9.65 -3.12 14.53
N CYS A 62 10.37 -2.91 13.42
CA CYS A 62 11.51 -3.73 12.98
C CYS A 62 12.86 -3.26 13.58
N TYR A 63 12.84 -2.44 14.64
CA TYR A 63 14.07 -1.90 15.22
C TYR A 63 15.04 -3.02 15.65
N GLY A 64 16.30 -2.93 15.21
CA GLY A 64 17.34 -3.91 15.51
C GLY A 64 17.51 -5.00 14.47
N ASP A 65 16.60 -5.11 13.50
CA ASP A 65 16.77 -6.00 12.34
C ASP A 65 17.27 -5.21 11.13
N ALA A 66 18.55 -5.39 10.81
CA ALA A 66 19.19 -4.73 9.68
C ALA A 66 18.80 -5.34 8.31
N SER A 67 18.11 -6.49 8.30
CA SER A 67 17.65 -7.13 7.06
C SER A 67 16.37 -6.50 6.51
N VAL A 68 15.66 -5.72 7.32
CA VAL A 68 14.38 -5.10 6.94
C VAL A 68 14.55 -3.58 6.83
N GLN A 69 14.20 -3.03 5.66
CA GLN A 69 14.28 -1.59 5.40
C GLN A 69 12.90 -1.03 5.01
N ARG A 70 12.59 0.16 5.55
CA ARG A 70 11.45 0.98 5.10
C ARG A 70 11.74 1.52 3.70
N GLN A 71 11.21 0.84 2.69
CA GLN A 71 11.51 1.08 1.29
C GLN A 71 10.24 1.08 0.43
N PHE A 72 9.33 0.16 0.69
CA PHE A 72 8.17 -0.06 -0.14
C PHE A 72 6.92 0.51 0.52
N LEU A 73 6.13 1.22 -0.27
CA LEU A 73 4.77 1.61 0.08
C LEU A 73 3.82 0.47 -0.30
N ILE A 74 2.89 0.16 0.59
CA ILE A 74 1.84 -0.83 0.41
C ILE A 74 0.54 -0.07 0.20
N LEU A 75 -0.08 -0.27 -0.96
CA LEU A 75 -1.28 0.44 -1.40
C LEU A 75 -2.40 -0.58 -1.66
N PRO A 76 -3.21 -0.90 -0.64
CA PRO A 76 -4.45 -1.65 -0.81
C PRO A 76 -5.46 -0.90 -1.69
N SER A 77 -6.03 -1.61 -2.66
CA SER A 77 -7.10 -1.13 -3.54
C SER A 77 -8.40 -1.80 -3.12
N LEU A 78 -9.32 -1.02 -2.58
CA LEU A 78 -10.48 -1.53 -1.86
C LEU A 78 -11.40 -2.31 -2.81
N VAL A 79 -11.76 -1.75 -3.95
CA VAL A 79 -12.79 -2.33 -4.84
C VAL A 79 -12.24 -3.47 -5.68
N SER A 80 -11.05 -3.31 -6.26
CA SER A 80 -10.47 -4.34 -7.13
C SER A 80 -9.82 -5.49 -6.38
N SER A 81 -9.60 -5.35 -5.06
CA SER A 81 -8.85 -6.28 -4.24
C SER A 81 -7.39 -6.49 -4.66
N ILE A 82 -6.83 -5.56 -5.44
CA ILE A 82 -5.41 -5.51 -5.78
C ILE A 82 -4.62 -4.88 -4.62
N VAL A 83 -3.41 -5.39 -4.36
CA VAL A 83 -2.42 -4.67 -3.52
C VAL A 83 -1.24 -4.25 -4.38
N TYR A 84 -0.99 -2.95 -4.48
CA TYR A 84 0.18 -2.41 -5.17
C TYR A 84 1.34 -2.25 -4.20
N VAL A 85 2.53 -2.68 -4.64
CA VAL A 85 3.79 -2.46 -3.92
C VAL A 85 4.61 -1.46 -4.73
N VAL A 86 4.97 -0.35 -4.11
CA VAL A 86 5.65 0.77 -4.77
C VAL A 86 7.03 1.00 -4.13
N ASP A 87 8.08 0.95 -4.93
CA ASP A 87 9.47 1.16 -4.49
C ASP A 87 9.83 2.64 -4.47
N THR A 88 10.42 3.08 -3.34
CA THR A 88 10.89 4.44 -3.13
C THR A 88 12.42 4.56 -3.03
N ALA A 89 13.17 3.45 -3.02
CA ALA A 89 14.61 3.47 -2.72
C ALA A 89 15.44 4.24 -3.75
N LYS A 90 15.21 4.00 -5.05
CA LYS A 90 16.00 4.61 -6.12
C LYS A 90 15.78 6.12 -6.21
N ASN A 91 14.53 6.55 -6.12
CA ASN A 91 14.17 7.96 -6.14
C ASN A 91 12.88 8.20 -5.35
N PRO A 92 12.97 8.65 -4.08
CA PRO A 92 11.80 8.96 -3.27
C PRO A 92 10.90 10.06 -3.88
N LYS A 93 11.44 10.92 -4.74
CA LYS A 93 10.66 11.97 -5.41
C LYS A 93 9.88 11.48 -6.62
N ALA A 94 10.20 10.30 -7.14
CA ALA A 94 9.54 9.68 -8.28
C ALA A 94 9.52 8.16 -8.06
N PRO A 95 8.67 7.67 -7.13
CA PRO A 95 8.59 6.25 -6.83
C PRO A 95 8.06 5.46 -8.03
N ILE A 96 8.33 4.16 -8.04
CA ILE A 96 8.00 3.27 -9.16
C ILE A 96 7.21 2.06 -8.69
N LEU A 97 6.31 1.56 -9.53
CA LEU A 97 5.61 0.31 -9.27
C LEU A 97 6.62 -0.86 -9.24
N HIS A 98 6.60 -1.64 -8.16
CA HIS A 98 7.50 -2.76 -7.94
C HIS A 98 6.80 -4.10 -8.20
N LYS A 99 5.62 -4.30 -7.60
CA LYS A 99 4.85 -5.54 -7.69
C LYS A 99 3.36 -5.23 -7.60
N VAL A 100 2.56 -6.11 -8.19
CA VAL A 100 1.10 -6.16 -8.04
C VAL A 100 0.76 -7.52 -7.45
N VAL A 101 0.05 -7.53 -6.33
CA VAL A 101 -0.56 -8.75 -5.78
C VAL A 101 -1.97 -8.83 -6.34
N GLU A 102 -2.20 -9.82 -7.20
CA GLU A 102 -3.44 -9.96 -7.94
C GLU A 102 -4.59 -10.47 -7.04
N PRO A 103 -5.83 -9.99 -7.23
CA PRO A 103 -6.96 -10.35 -6.37
C PRO A 103 -7.25 -11.85 -6.43
N GLN A 104 -7.05 -12.47 -7.59
CA GLN A 104 -7.23 -13.90 -7.77
C GLN A 104 -6.29 -14.71 -6.87
N GLU A 105 -5.05 -14.26 -6.68
CA GLU A 105 -4.10 -14.92 -5.78
C GLU A 105 -4.58 -14.83 -4.33
N VAL A 106 -4.94 -13.62 -3.88
CA VAL A 106 -5.45 -13.36 -2.53
C VAL A 106 -6.67 -14.25 -2.26
N VAL A 107 -7.70 -14.15 -3.11
CA VAL A 107 -8.96 -14.87 -2.94
C VAL A 107 -8.75 -16.38 -2.98
N THR A 108 -7.89 -16.89 -3.87
CA THR A 108 -7.66 -18.35 -3.98
C THR A 108 -6.97 -18.93 -2.76
N LYS A 109 -6.00 -18.19 -2.19
CA LYS A 109 -5.21 -18.66 -1.04
C LYS A 109 -5.92 -18.43 0.29
N THR A 110 -6.73 -17.38 0.41
CA THR A 110 -7.22 -16.89 1.70
C THR A 110 -8.73 -16.80 1.80
N GLY A 111 -9.45 -16.71 0.67
CA GLY A 111 -10.89 -16.50 0.62
C GLY A 111 -11.35 -15.08 0.96
N ILE A 112 -10.46 -14.17 1.36
CA ILE A 112 -10.78 -12.78 1.71
C ILE A 112 -10.58 -11.81 0.54
N ALA A 113 -11.20 -10.64 0.61
CA ALA A 113 -11.20 -9.59 -0.40
C ALA A 113 -11.30 -8.20 0.25
N TYR A 114 -11.33 -7.13 -0.55
CA TYR A 114 -11.47 -5.75 -0.10
C TYR A 114 -10.39 -5.31 0.92
N PRO A 115 -9.10 -5.35 0.53
CA PRO A 115 -8.00 -4.97 1.39
C PRO A 115 -8.05 -3.46 1.68
N ASN A 116 -7.80 -3.10 2.93
CA ASN A 116 -8.01 -1.75 3.45
C ASN A 116 -6.75 -1.21 4.16
N THR A 117 -6.58 -1.43 5.46
CA THR A 117 -5.45 -0.90 6.22
C THR A 117 -4.27 -1.86 6.24
N SER A 118 -3.07 -1.39 5.87
CA SER A 118 -1.83 -2.16 5.96
C SER A 118 -0.95 -1.77 7.16
N HIS A 119 -0.31 -2.75 7.80
CA HIS A 119 0.62 -2.59 8.91
C HIS A 119 1.86 -3.49 8.76
N CYS A 120 3.04 -2.94 9.04
CA CYS A 120 4.32 -3.64 9.19
C CYS A 120 4.38 -4.43 10.51
N LEU A 121 4.73 -5.72 10.45
CA LEU A 121 5.03 -6.54 11.62
C LEU A 121 6.55 -6.63 11.88
N VAL A 122 6.92 -7.10 13.07
CA VAL A 122 8.32 -7.13 13.54
C VAL A 122 9.20 -8.07 12.73
N ASP A 123 8.63 -9.12 12.17
CA ASP A 123 9.31 -10.17 11.38
C ASP A 123 9.41 -9.83 9.87
N GLY A 124 9.03 -8.62 9.48
CA GLY A 124 8.99 -8.18 8.09
C GLY A 124 7.72 -8.60 7.34
N THR A 125 6.81 -9.35 7.97
CA THR A 125 5.49 -9.65 7.42
C THR A 125 4.65 -8.37 7.36
N ILE A 126 3.86 -8.22 6.30
CA ILE A 126 2.89 -7.13 6.15
C ILE A 126 1.50 -7.69 6.39
N MET A 127 0.77 -7.09 7.32
CA MET A 127 -0.61 -7.44 7.62
C MET A 127 -1.56 -6.42 7.03
N ILE A 128 -2.56 -6.86 6.29
CA ILE A 128 -3.56 -6.00 5.64
C ILE A 128 -4.96 -6.45 6.08
N SER A 129 -5.74 -5.55 6.67
CA SER A 129 -7.14 -5.85 7.01
C SER A 129 -7.98 -5.95 5.73
N CYS A 130 -8.85 -6.94 5.66
CA CYS A 130 -9.79 -7.17 4.56
C CYS A 130 -11.22 -7.13 5.09
N LEU A 131 -12.11 -6.38 4.42
CA LEU A 131 -13.45 -6.12 4.93
C LEU A 131 -14.40 -7.32 4.80
N ASP A 132 -14.33 -8.04 3.68
CA ASP A 132 -15.25 -9.15 3.36
C ASP A 132 -14.51 -10.30 2.66
N ASP A 133 -15.26 -11.33 2.24
CA ASP A 133 -14.85 -12.26 1.17
C ASP A 133 -15.21 -11.74 -0.23
N LYS A 134 -14.85 -12.51 -1.28
CA LYS A 134 -15.17 -12.19 -2.68
C LYS A 134 -16.67 -12.05 -2.97
N ASP A 135 -17.54 -12.61 -2.12
CA ASP A 135 -18.98 -12.61 -2.27
C ASP A 135 -19.64 -11.52 -1.40
N SER A 136 -18.84 -10.60 -0.85
CA SER A 136 -19.27 -9.48 0.00
C SER A 136 -19.95 -9.93 1.30
N ASN A 137 -19.42 -11.00 1.91
CA ASN A 137 -19.84 -11.47 3.22
C ASN A 137 -18.91 -10.97 4.34
N ALA A 138 -19.39 -10.00 5.11
CA ALA A 138 -18.66 -9.40 6.23
C ALA A 138 -18.32 -10.36 7.38
N GLU A 139 -19.01 -11.49 7.52
CA GLU A 139 -18.64 -12.51 8.51
C GLU A 139 -17.31 -13.21 8.17
N ARG A 140 -16.83 -13.03 6.93
CA ARG A 140 -15.57 -13.57 6.42
C ARG A 140 -14.44 -12.54 6.40
N ALA A 141 -14.65 -11.34 6.95
CA ALA A 141 -13.60 -10.36 7.18
C ALA A 141 -12.35 -10.99 7.83
N GLY A 142 -11.16 -10.48 7.49
CA GLY A 142 -9.94 -11.09 7.97
C GLY A 142 -8.68 -10.25 7.76
N PHE A 143 -7.53 -10.89 7.92
CA PHE A 143 -6.24 -10.27 7.71
C PHE A 143 -5.46 -11.06 6.65
N LEU A 144 -5.11 -10.38 5.56
CA LEU A 144 -4.15 -10.85 4.58
C LEU A 144 -2.75 -10.64 5.13
N LEU A 145 -1.92 -11.67 5.07
CA LEU A 145 -0.50 -11.58 5.38
C LEU A 145 0.28 -11.67 4.07
N LEU A 146 1.23 -10.77 3.89
CA LEU A 146 2.24 -10.86 2.84
C LEU A 146 3.60 -11.10 3.49
N ASN A 147 4.35 -12.06 2.97
CA ASN A 147 5.74 -12.27 3.40
C ASN A 147 6.63 -11.08 2.96
N PRO A 148 7.91 -11.03 3.38
CA PRO A 148 8.83 -9.95 2.98
C PRO A 148 9.05 -9.80 1.46
N ASP A 149 8.78 -10.85 0.68
CA ASP A 149 8.81 -10.87 -0.79
C ASP A 149 7.46 -10.48 -1.43
N PHE A 150 6.51 -10.05 -0.60
CA PHE A 150 5.16 -9.65 -0.96
C PHE A 150 4.29 -10.77 -1.55
N ASP A 151 4.53 -12.02 -1.19
CA ASP A 151 3.68 -13.17 -1.55
C ASP A 151 2.64 -13.43 -0.46
N VAL A 152 1.44 -13.85 -0.89
CA VAL A 152 0.31 -14.27 -0.04
C VAL A 152 0.57 -15.64 0.60
#